data_AF-A0A482V9I3-F1
#
_entry.id   AF-A0A482V9I3-F1
#
_cell.length_a   1.000
_cell.length_b   1.000
_cell.length_c   1.000
_cell.angle_alpha   90.00
_cell.angle_beta   90.00
_cell.angle_gamma   90.00
#
_symmetry.space_group_name_H-M   'P 1'
#
loop_
_entity.id
_entity.type
_entity.pdbx_description
1 polymer ?
#
loop_
_entity_poly.entity_id
_entity_poly.type
_entity_poly.pdbx_seq_one_letter_code
_entity_poly.pdbx_strand_id
1 'polypeptide(L)'
;TRALRDVRINVPSAVVRGKDAALECYYDLEGDQLYAVKWYLGTTEFYRYTPKEIPPIKQFPSQSGLTVREQNSSATRVVLEHVPMSISGRYSCEVSADAPSFFTSIQSAYLQVVDLPPQDPYITGVKTRYHHGDILRANCTSEHSNPAVNLTWYINGMPAELSHVRNYLQKSSDGKFH
;
A
#
# COMPACT_ATOMS: atom_id res chain seq x y z
N THR A 1 -16.12 22.77 -24.23
CA THR A 1 -15.58 23.44 -23.02
C THR A 1 -14.23 22.81 -22.75
N ARG A 2 -13.16 23.60 -22.67
CA ARG A 2 -11.83 23.13 -22.26
C ARG A 2 -11.79 23.16 -20.74
N ALA A 3 -11.55 22.02 -20.11
CA ALA A 3 -11.67 21.87 -18.66
C ALA A 3 -10.82 20.70 -18.18
N LEU A 4 -10.38 20.75 -16.91
CA LEU A 4 -9.78 19.60 -16.24
C LEU A 4 -10.68 18.36 -16.34
N ARG A 5 -10.13 17.25 -16.84
CA ARG A 5 -10.80 15.95 -16.96
C ARG A 5 -9.89 14.78 -16.63
N ASP A 6 -10.54 13.63 -16.43
CA ASP A 6 -9.91 12.32 -16.27
C ASP A 6 -8.79 12.29 -15.22
N VAL A 7 -8.99 13.00 -14.10
CA VAL A 7 -8.09 12.85 -12.97
C VAL A 7 -8.21 11.42 -12.47
N ARG A 8 -7.09 10.71 -12.50
CA ARG A 8 -6.98 9.32 -12.03
C ARG A 8 -5.63 9.13 -11.37
N ILE A 9 -5.58 8.24 -10.39
CA ILE A 9 -4.36 7.98 -9.64
C ILE A 9 -3.99 6.50 -9.73
N ASN A 10 -2.69 6.25 -9.63
CA ASN A 10 -2.12 4.94 -9.44
C ASN A 10 -1.36 4.95 -8.12
N VAL A 11 -1.92 4.26 -7.13
CA VAL A 11 -1.33 4.07 -5.81
C VAL A 11 -1.21 2.56 -5.60
N PRO A 12 -0.01 2.03 -5.30
CA PRO A 12 0.15 0.62 -5.01
C PRO A 12 -0.77 0.19 -3.86
N SER A 13 -1.52 -0.90 -4.06
CA SER A 13 -2.42 -1.42 -3.04
C SER A 13 -1.66 -1.90 -1.79
N ALA A 14 -0.43 -2.38 -1.98
CA ALA A 14 0.46 -2.78 -0.90
C ALA A 14 1.93 -2.45 -1.20
N VAL A 15 2.69 -2.09 -0.16
CA VAL A 15 4.14 -1.88 -0.23
C VAL A 15 4.81 -2.49 1.00
N VAL A 16 5.91 -3.20 0.80
CA VAL A 16 6.68 -3.78 1.91
C VAL A 16 7.36 -2.66 2.70
N ARG A 17 7.26 -2.72 4.03
CA ARG A 17 7.92 -1.77 4.93
C ARG A 17 9.39 -1.55 4.56
N GLY A 18 9.81 -0.30 4.60
CA GLY A 18 11.18 0.12 4.30
C GLY A 18 11.55 0.14 2.81
N LYS A 19 10.65 -0.30 1.92
CA LYS A 19 10.81 -0.08 0.47
C LYS A 19 10.32 1.30 0.06
N ASP A 20 10.61 1.68 -1.17
CA ASP A 20 10.09 2.91 -1.77
C ASP A 20 8.72 2.65 -2.41
N ALA A 21 7.87 3.67 -2.45
CA ALA A 21 6.57 3.64 -3.12
C ALA A 21 6.45 4.79 -4.12
N ALA A 22 5.87 4.52 -5.28
CA ALA A 22 5.58 5.56 -6.27
C ALA A 22 4.07 5.79 -6.36
N LEU A 23 3.66 7.03 -6.21
CA LEU A 23 2.29 7.50 -6.37
C LEU A 23 2.21 8.28 -7.68
N GLU A 24 1.24 7.99 -8.53
CA GLU A 24 1.09 8.66 -9.81
C GLU A 24 -0.29 9.30 -9.91
N CYS A 25 -0.34 10.47 -10.52
CA CYS A 25 -1.53 11.25 -10.75
C CYS A 25 -1.56 11.69 -12.21
N TYR A 26 -2.53 11.18 -12.94
CA TYR A 26 -2.78 11.48 -14.34
C TYR A 26 -3.98 12.40 -14.43
N TYR A 27 -3.91 13.38 -15.32
CA TYR A 27 -4.97 14.35 -15.56
C TYR A 27 -4.80 14.95 -16.95
N ASP A 28 -5.92 15.35 -17.56
CA ASP A 28 -5.94 16.12 -18.80
C ASP A 28 -6.48 17.52 -18.51
N LEU A 29 -5.72 18.56 -18.89
CA LEU A 29 -6.13 19.95 -18.73
C LEU A 29 -6.99 20.46 -19.90
N GLU A 30 -7.09 19.70 -21.01
CA GLU A 30 -7.81 20.06 -22.24
C GLU A 30 -7.50 21.49 -22.77
N GLY A 31 -6.34 22.05 -22.40
CA GLY A 31 -5.90 23.41 -22.76
C GLY A 31 -5.92 24.45 -21.65
N ASP A 32 -6.33 24.11 -20.43
CA ASP A 32 -6.12 24.93 -19.24
C ASP A 32 -4.64 24.93 -18.80
N GLN A 33 -4.29 25.87 -17.92
CA GLN A 33 -3.01 25.87 -17.23
C GLN A 33 -3.14 25.18 -15.87
N LEU A 34 -2.12 24.44 -15.45
CA LEU A 34 -2.07 23.87 -14.11
C LEU A 34 -1.83 24.98 -13.09
N TYR A 35 -2.69 25.06 -12.06
CA TYR A 35 -2.45 25.86 -10.87
C TYR A 35 -1.60 25.08 -9.86
N ALA A 36 -2.05 23.89 -9.46
CA ALA A 36 -1.31 23.06 -8.51
C ALA A 36 -1.71 21.57 -8.59
N VAL A 37 -0.78 20.70 -8.20
CA VAL A 37 -1.05 19.31 -7.82
C VAL A 37 -0.66 19.12 -6.36
N LYS A 38 -1.56 18.60 -5.55
CA LYS A 38 -1.32 18.34 -4.12
C LYS A 38 -1.57 16.89 -3.79
N TRP A 39 -0.74 16.34 -2.91
CA TRP A 39 -0.93 15.01 -2.35
C TRP A 39 -1.19 15.07 -0.85
N TYR A 40 -2.16 14.26 -0.43
CA TYR A 40 -2.61 14.14 0.95
C TYR A 40 -2.50 12.70 1.43
N LEU A 41 -2.12 12.52 2.69
CA LEU A 41 -2.33 11.29 3.46
C LEU A 41 -3.44 11.56 4.46
N GLY A 42 -4.60 10.90 4.28
CA GLY A 42 -5.81 11.23 5.01
C GLY A 42 -6.29 12.64 4.67
N THR A 43 -6.08 13.58 5.59
CA THR A 43 -6.40 15.01 5.43
C THR A 43 -5.16 15.91 5.45
N THR A 44 -3.98 15.34 5.68
CA THR A 44 -2.73 16.09 5.83
C THR A 44 -2.02 16.15 4.49
N GLU A 45 -1.84 17.38 3.99
CA GLU A 45 -1.02 17.62 2.82
C GLU A 45 0.44 17.33 3.16
N PHE A 46 1.13 16.58 2.29
CA PHE A 46 2.55 16.28 2.46
C PHE A 46 3.40 16.71 1.27
N TYR A 47 2.79 16.95 0.11
CA TYR A 47 3.48 17.35 -1.11
C TYR A 47 2.62 18.26 -1.98
N ARG A 48 3.24 19.29 -2.56
CA ARG A 48 2.64 20.19 -3.54
C ARG A 48 3.60 20.49 -4.67
N TYR A 49 3.07 20.50 -5.88
CA TYR A 49 3.72 21.03 -7.08
C TYR A 49 2.93 22.24 -7.60
N THR A 50 3.57 23.40 -7.69
CA THR A 50 3.01 24.66 -8.21
C THR A 50 3.95 25.19 -9.31
N PRO A 51 3.63 25.06 -10.61
CA PRO A 51 4.56 25.39 -11.69
C PRO A 51 4.97 26.87 -11.75
N LYS A 52 4.15 27.77 -11.20
CA LYS A 52 4.39 29.22 -11.16
C LYS A 52 5.22 29.68 -9.95
N GLU A 53 5.55 28.79 -9.02
CA GLU A 53 6.38 29.10 -7.84
C GLU A 53 7.85 28.68 -8.05
N ILE A 54 8.76 29.31 -7.31
CA ILE A 54 10.19 28.98 -7.29
C ILE A 54 10.61 28.79 -5.82
N PRO A 55 10.95 27.57 -5.36
CA PRO A 55 10.90 26.31 -6.12
C PRO A 55 9.44 25.85 -6.37
N PRO A 56 9.20 25.05 -7.43
CA PRO A 56 7.87 24.56 -7.75
C PRO A 56 7.39 23.45 -6.82
N ILE A 57 8.30 22.77 -6.11
CA ILE A 57 7.98 21.70 -5.17
C ILE A 57 8.01 22.25 -3.74
N LYS A 58 6.98 21.93 -2.97
CA LYS A 58 6.93 22.15 -1.51
C LYS A 58 6.57 20.84 -0.82
N GLN A 59 7.34 20.52 0.23
CA GLN A 59 7.07 19.40 1.12
C GLN A 59 6.57 19.93 2.47
N PHE A 60 5.61 19.24 3.07
CA PHE A 60 5.04 19.62 4.35
C PHE A 60 5.34 18.55 5.40
N PRO A 61 5.72 18.93 6.63
CA PRO A 61 6.02 17.96 7.68
C PRO A 61 4.84 17.04 7.97
N SER A 62 5.08 15.72 7.95
CA SER A 62 4.12 14.72 8.43
C SER A 62 4.57 14.12 9.75
N GLN A 63 3.67 14.02 10.71
CA GLN A 63 3.92 13.34 12.00
C GLN A 63 4.04 11.81 11.85
N SER A 64 3.70 11.26 10.68
CA SER A 64 3.71 9.82 10.41
C SER A 64 5.08 9.28 10.00
N GLY A 65 6.12 10.11 9.90
CA GLY A 65 7.44 9.71 9.40
C GLY A 65 7.50 9.52 7.87
N LEU A 66 6.55 10.10 7.14
CA LEU A 66 6.54 10.10 5.68
C LEU A 66 7.67 10.97 5.13
N THR A 67 8.46 10.41 4.21
CA THR A 67 9.55 11.13 3.54
C THR A 67 9.37 11.05 2.02
N VAL A 68 9.49 12.19 1.33
CA VAL A 68 9.40 12.28 -0.13
C VAL A 68 10.80 12.44 -0.74
N ARG A 69 11.12 11.60 -1.74
CA ARG A 69 12.31 11.77 -2.57
C ARG A 69 12.05 12.81 -3.64
N GLU A 70 12.48 14.04 -3.40
CA GLU A 70 12.20 15.18 -4.27
C GLU A 70 12.77 15.02 -5.68
N GLN A 71 13.99 14.47 -5.82
CA GLN A 71 14.69 14.34 -7.10
C GLN A 71 13.94 13.45 -8.10
N ASN A 72 13.08 12.56 -7.61
CA ASN A 72 12.28 11.65 -8.41
C ASN A 72 10.77 12.00 -8.36
N SER A 73 10.42 13.19 -7.89
CA SER A 73 9.06 13.66 -7.74
C SER A 73 8.77 14.88 -8.61
N SER A 74 7.54 15.00 -9.08
CA SER A 74 7.09 16.00 -10.07
C SER A 74 5.57 16.22 -10.00
N ALA A 75 5.03 16.97 -10.95
CA ALA A 75 3.60 17.25 -11.06
C ALA A 75 2.70 16.00 -11.22
N THR A 76 3.24 14.86 -11.70
CA THR A 76 2.46 13.65 -11.98
C THR A 76 2.90 12.43 -11.18
N ARG A 77 4.02 12.52 -10.46
CA ARG A 77 4.61 11.39 -9.74
C ARG A 77 5.26 11.84 -8.45
N VAL A 78 4.98 11.14 -7.34
CA VAL A 78 5.63 11.37 -6.05
C VAL A 78 6.23 10.06 -5.54
N VAL A 79 7.50 10.09 -5.17
CA VAL A 79 8.20 8.92 -4.64
C VAL A 79 8.35 9.06 -3.12
N LEU A 80 7.75 8.13 -2.38
CA LEU A 80 7.95 7.96 -0.95
C LEU A 80 9.15 7.04 -0.74
N GLU A 81 10.04 7.37 0.19
CA GLU A 81 11.20 6.54 0.49
C GLU A 81 11.14 5.92 1.89
N HIS A 82 11.70 4.71 2.01
CA HIS A 82 11.77 3.97 3.27
C HIS A 82 10.44 3.91 4.05
N VAL A 83 9.37 3.48 3.37
CA VAL A 83 8.00 3.61 3.89
C VAL A 83 7.82 2.94 5.28
N PRO A 84 7.44 3.69 6.33
CA PRO A 84 7.14 3.11 7.63
C PRO A 84 5.71 2.55 7.68
N MET A 85 5.41 1.69 8.67
CA MET A 85 4.05 1.13 8.80
C MET A 85 2.97 2.20 9.03
N SER A 86 3.34 3.31 9.69
CA SER A 86 2.47 4.43 10.08
C SER A 86 1.87 5.21 8.91
N ILE A 87 2.35 5.01 7.68
CA ILE A 87 1.82 5.72 6.50
C ILE A 87 0.80 4.89 5.71
N SER A 88 0.39 3.73 6.22
CA SER A 88 -0.77 3.01 5.66
C SER A 88 -2.00 3.90 5.75
N GLY A 89 -2.73 4.07 4.65
CA GLY A 89 -3.88 4.96 4.64
C GLY A 89 -4.37 5.34 3.26
N ARG A 90 -5.34 6.25 3.26
CA ARG A 90 -5.92 6.82 2.04
C ARG A 90 -5.06 7.96 1.54
N TYR A 91 -4.48 7.80 0.37
CA TYR A 91 -3.78 8.83 -0.38
C TYR A 91 -4.74 9.51 -1.34
N SER A 92 -4.63 10.84 -1.47
CA SER A 92 -5.43 11.61 -2.41
C SER A 92 -4.54 12.53 -3.24
N CYS A 93 -4.79 12.57 -4.55
CA CYS A 93 -4.24 13.60 -5.44
C CYS A 93 -5.35 14.61 -5.76
N GLU A 94 -5.10 15.89 -5.48
CA GLU A 94 -5.93 17.01 -5.90
C GLU A 94 -5.21 17.76 -7.03
N VAL A 95 -5.90 17.94 -8.15
CA VAL A 95 -5.41 18.71 -9.31
C VAL A 95 -6.31 19.92 -9.49
N SER A 96 -5.71 21.10 -9.55
CA SER A 96 -6.41 22.37 -9.79
C SER A 96 -5.88 23.03 -11.06
N ALA A 97 -6.79 23.38 -11.95
CA ALA A 97 -6.54 24.27 -13.08
C ALA A 97 -6.53 25.74 -12.61
N ASP A 98 -5.82 26.58 -13.35
CA ASP A 98 -5.72 28.01 -13.12
C ASP A 98 -6.89 28.77 -13.77
N ALA A 99 -6.89 30.09 -13.67
CA ALA A 99 -7.79 30.96 -14.38
C ALA A 99 -7.82 30.61 -15.89
N PRO A 100 -9.01 30.62 -16.53
CA PRO A 100 -10.28 31.11 -16.01
C PRO A 100 -11.17 30.06 -15.36
N SER A 101 -10.86 28.77 -15.50
CA SER A 101 -11.80 27.70 -15.16
C SER A 101 -11.82 27.38 -13.67
N PHE A 102 -10.66 27.47 -13.01
CA PHE A 102 -10.46 27.11 -11.60
C PHE A 102 -10.97 25.70 -11.24
N PHE A 103 -11.09 24.80 -12.23
CA PHE A 103 -11.58 23.46 -11.98
C PHE A 103 -10.63 22.71 -11.06
N THR A 104 -11.20 22.04 -10.08
CA THR A 104 -10.45 21.21 -9.13
C THR A 104 -11.09 19.84 -9.06
N SER A 105 -10.27 18.80 -9.14
CA SER A 105 -10.71 17.42 -9.02
C SER A 105 -9.77 16.64 -8.12
N ILE A 106 -10.32 15.75 -7.31
CA ILE A 106 -9.59 14.95 -6.33
C ILE A 106 -9.94 13.48 -6.49
N GLN A 107 -8.93 12.63 -6.50
CA GLN A 107 -9.10 11.18 -6.49
C GLN A 107 -8.32 10.57 -5.33
N SER A 108 -8.83 9.44 -4.81
CA SER A 108 -8.26 8.77 -3.65
C SER A 108 -8.12 7.27 -3.84
N ALA A 109 -7.08 6.69 -3.24
CA ALA A 109 -6.79 5.26 -3.23
C ALA A 109 -6.09 4.89 -1.92
N TYR A 110 -6.21 3.62 -1.52
CA TYR A 110 -5.65 3.15 -0.27
C TYR A 110 -4.32 2.43 -0.52
N LEU A 111 -3.31 2.75 0.29
CA LEU A 111 -2.03 2.06 0.34
C LEU A 111 -1.89 1.37 1.69
N GLN A 112 -1.67 0.05 1.66
CA GLN A 112 -1.36 -0.73 2.85
C GLN A 112 0.14 -0.99 2.93
N VAL A 113 0.81 -0.55 4.00
CA VAL A 113 2.18 -0.99 4.26
C VAL A 113 2.14 -2.36 4.94
N VAL A 114 2.95 -3.29 4.45
CA VAL A 114 2.96 -4.69 4.88
C VAL A 114 4.34 -5.11 5.38
N ASP A 115 4.35 -6.01 6.36
CA ASP A 115 5.52 -6.78 6.78
C ASP A 115 5.32 -8.22 6.29
N LEU A 116 6.21 -8.67 5.40
CA LEU A 116 6.20 -10.05 4.92
C LEU A 116 6.90 -10.96 5.93
N PRO A 117 6.48 -12.23 6.06
CA PRO A 117 7.22 -13.18 6.87
C PRO A 117 8.64 -13.35 6.29
N PRO A 118 9.66 -13.50 7.15
CA PRO A 118 11.06 -13.61 6.71
C PRO A 118 11.35 -14.91 5.94
N GLN A 119 10.50 -15.92 6.05
CA GLN A 119 10.62 -17.20 5.36
C GLN A 119 9.24 -17.77 5.02
N ASP A 120 9.22 -18.74 4.12
CA ASP A 120 8.02 -19.50 3.78
C ASP A 120 7.47 -20.25 5.00
N PRO A 121 6.14 -20.49 5.04
CA PRO A 121 5.56 -21.27 6.11
C PRO A 121 6.08 -22.71 6.09
N TYR A 122 6.29 -23.29 7.26
CA TYR A 122 6.86 -24.62 7.42
C TYR A 122 5.89 -25.56 8.12
N ILE A 123 5.99 -26.85 7.78
CA ILE A 123 5.12 -27.90 8.30
C ILE A 123 5.86 -28.71 9.36
N THR A 124 5.24 -28.89 10.52
CA THR A 124 5.73 -29.70 11.65
C THR A 124 4.69 -30.76 12.05
N GLY A 125 5.11 -31.76 12.83
CA GLY A 125 4.23 -32.82 13.36
C GLY A 125 4.04 -34.04 12.45
N VAL A 126 4.56 -34.01 11.22
CA VAL A 126 4.45 -35.10 10.25
C VAL A 126 5.51 -36.18 10.51
N LYS A 127 5.12 -37.46 10.41
CA LYS A 127 6.02 -38.62 10.49
C LYS A 127 6.59 -38.97 9.12
N THR A 128 7.77 -39.58 9.08
CA THR A 128 8.40 -40.03 7.83
C THR A 128 7.68 -41.21 7.17
N ARG A 129 6.92 -42.00 7.96
CA ARG A 129 6.14 -43.15 7.50
C ARG A 129 4.85 -43.26 8.31
N TYR A 130 3.79 -43.73 7.65
CA TYR A 130 2.47 -43.98 8.23
C TYR A 130 1.99 -45.37 7.82
N HIS A 131 1.28 -46.04 8.71
CA HIS A 131 0.54 -47.27 8.41
C HIS A 131 -0.89 -46.95 7.99
N HIS A 132 -1.55 -47.90 7.33
CA HIS A 132 -2.97 -47.78 7.02
C HIS A 132 -3.79 -47.62 8.31
N GLY A 133 -4.65 -46.60 8.36
CA GLY A 133 -5.46 -46.26 9.52
C GLY A 133 -4.83 -45.24 10.47
N ASP A 134 -3.57 -44.87 10.28
CA ASP A 134 -2.94 -43.82 11.09
C ASP A 134 -3.57 -42.44 10.85
N ILE A 135 -3.68 -41.66 11.91
CA ILE A 135 -4.12 -40.27 11.84
C ILE A 135 -2.89 -39.38 11.62
N LEU A 136 -2.86 -38.65 10.50
CA LEU A 136 -1.89 -37.60 10.25
C LEU A 136 -2.34 -36.30 10.94
N ARG A 137 -1.46 -35.74 11.77
CA ARG A 137 -1.63 -34.41 12.36
C ARG A 137 -0.43 -33.57 11.98
N ALA A 138 -0.68 -32.39 11.41
CA ALA A 138 0.37 -31.50 10.96
C ALA A 138 0.01 -30.06 11.32
N ASN A 139 1.04 -29.29 11.66
CA ASN A 139 0.91 -27.85 11.92
C ASN A 139 1.69 -27.10 10.86
N CYS A 140 1.04 -26.15 10.20
CA CYS A 140 1.67 -25.22 9.29
C CYS A 140 1.78 -23.89 10.02
N THR A 141 3.00 -23.37 10.12
CA THR A 141 3.30 -22.16 10.87
C THR A 141 3.94 -21.15 9.94
N SER A 142 3.38 -19.93 9.91
CA SER A 142 4.03 -18.76 9.33
C SER A 142 4.74 -18.00 10.43
N GLU A 143 5.88 -17.42 10.09
CA GLU A 143 6.52 -16.42 10.94
C GLU A 143 5.72 -15.11 10.91
N HIS A 144 6.13 -14.16 11.75
CA HIS A 144 5.47 -12.87 11.94
C HIS A 144 5.25 -12.09 10.63
N SER A 145 4.02 -11.61 10.43
CA SER A 145 3.62 -10.79 9.30
C SER A 145 2.60 -9.71 9.69
N ASN A 146 2.43 -8.73 8.81
CA ASN A 146 1.33 -7.77 8.87
C ASN A 146 0.87 -7.39 7.46
N PRO A 147 -0.38 -7.67 7.04
CA PRO A 147 -1.43 -8.35 7.80
C PRO A 147 -1.08 -9.83 8.08
N ALA A 148 -1.91 -10.49 8.90
CA ALA A 148 -1.78 -11.92 9.13
C ALA A 148 -1.79 -12.70 7.81
N VAL A 149 -0.90 -13.68 7.67
CA VAL A 149 -0.84 -14.56 6.50
C VAL A 149 -2.06 -15.47 6.46
N ASN A 150 -2.61 -15.66 5.26
CA ASN A 150 -3.65 -16.65 5.00
C ASN A 150 -3.02 -17.99 4.62
N LEU A 151 -2.99 -18.92 5.58
CA LEU A 151 -2.52 -20.29 5.35
C LEU A 151 -3.65 -21.18 4.82
N THR A 152 -3.36 -21.97 3.78
CA THR A 152 -4.31 -22.92 3.18
C THR A 152 -3.65 -24.28 3.02
N TRP A 153 -4.34 -25.34 3.42
CA TRP A 153 -3.84 -26.71 3.32
C TRP A 153 -4.27 -27.38 2.01
N TYR A 154 -3.32 -28.03 1.36
CA TYR A 154 -3.55 -28.91 0.21
C TYR A 154 -2.97 -30.30 0.50
N ILE A 155 -3.73 -31.34 0.18
CA ILE A 155 -3.31 -32.75 0.28
C ILE A 155 -3.31 -33.30 -1.15
N ASN A 156 -2.12 -33.68 -1.64
CA ASN A 156 -1.94 -34.17 -3.02
C ASN A 156 -2.51 -33.20 -4.09
N GLY A 157 -2.38 -31.89 -3.88
CA GLY A 157 -2.87 -30.85 -4.78
C GLY A 157 -4.37 -30.53 -4.65
N MET A 158 -5.12 -31.26 -3.82
CA MET A 158 -6.52 -30.98 -3.55
C MET A 158 -6.67 -30.19 -2.23
N PRO A 159 -7.55 -29.18 -2.16
CA PRO A 159 -7.82 -28.48 -0.90
C PRO A 159 -8.23 -29.46 0.20
N ALA A 160 -7.64 -29.33 1.39
CA ALA A 160 -8.02 -30.15 2.53
C ALA A 160 -9.47 -29.83 2.96
N GLU A 161 -10.23 -30.84 3.39
CA GLU A 161 -11.58 -30.61 3.89
C GLU A 161 -11.56 -29.73 5.15
N LEU A 162 -12.43 -28.71 5.18
CA LEU A 162 -12.51 -27.75 6.27
C LEU A 162 -12.83 -28.39 7.63
N SER A 163 -13.48 -29.56 7.65
CA SER A 163 -13.73 -30.37 8.86
C SER A 163 -12.45 -30.81 9.56
N HIS A 164 -11.35 -30.96 8.81
CA HIS A 164 -10.05 -31.41 9.29
C HIS A 164 -9.04 -30.25 9.46
N VAL A 165 -9.41 -29.03 9.09
CA VAL A 165 -8.54 -27.86 9.15
C VAL A 165 -8.96 -26.95 10.31
N ARG A 166 -7.99 -26.53 11.11
CA ARG A 166 -8.18 -25.53 12.15
C ARG A 166 -7.18 -24.40 11.93
N ASN A 167 -7.70 -23.19 11.80
CA ASN A 167 -6.88 -21.98 11.67
C ASN A 167 -6.74 -21.34 13.05
N TYR A 168 -5.52 -20.97 13.39
CA TYR A 168 -5.19 -20.28 14.63
C TYR A 168 -4.55 -18.95 14.25
N LEU A 169 -5.15 -17.84 14.65
CA LEU A 169 -4.50 -16.53 14.59
C LEU A 169 -3.95 -16.27 15.99
N GLN A 170 -2.63 -16.33 16.17
CA GLN A 170 -2.03 -15.95 17.44
C GLN A 170 -1.64 -14.48 17.37
N LYS A 171 -2.37 -13.63 18.09
CA LYS A 171 -2.00 -12.22 18.25
C LYS A 171 -0.89 -12.12 19.29
N SER A 172 0.33 -11.78 18.84
CA SER A 172 1.45 -11.44 19.70
C SER A 172 1.11 -10.27 20.62
N SER A 173 1.73 -10.24 21.80
CA SER A 173 1.62 -9.15 22.80
C SER A 173 1.91 -7.76 22.23
N ASP A 174 2.69 -7.70 21.15
CA ASP A 174 3.10 -6.46 20.47
C ASP A 174 2.07 -5.99 19.42
N GLY A 175 0.86 -6.56 19.40
CA GLY A 175 -0.21 -6.20 18.45
C GLY A 175 -0.08 -6.82 17.05
N LYS A 176 0.84 -7.78 16.91
CA LYS A 176 1.26 -8.42 15.66
C LYS A 176 0.61 -9.80 15.47
N PHE A 177 0.36 -10.25 14.24
CA PHE A 177 -0.26 -11.56 13.99
C PHE A 177 0.79 -12.63 13.64
N HIS A 178 0.52 -13.85 14.11
CA HIS A 178 1.19 -15.12 13.80
C HIS A 178 0.16 -16.12 13.30
#